data_AF-A0A4Q4KLN0-F1
#
_entry.id   AF-A0A4Q4KLN0-F1
#
_cell.length_a   1.000
_cell.length_b   1.000
_cell.length_c   1.000
_cell.angle_alpha   90.00
_cell.angle_beta   90.00
_cell.angle_gamma   90.00
#
_symmetry.space_group_name_H-M   'P 1'
#
loop_
_entity.id
_entity.type
_entity.pdbx_description
1 polymer ?
#
loop_
_entity_poly.entity_id
_entity_poly.type
_entity_poly.pdbx_seq_one_letter_code
_entity_poly.pdbx_strand_id
1 'polypeptide(L)'
;MKLIVVLFLMAMTPIAISQNEWWKTGKNSESKNKTEEAKEKETIKAVEKVSPEISPKVSDDVWINDSIIEPKTIKPGKINVVKSGSVDKIIKFKSATIPPNMGPLMDGFRIQLFFDQNRTAVDKARATILQMDDESPTYVKYKAPNYFLMQGDYRTQLEAEKTRAALISEFPEAIVVEDKIYLPKIKEEIIEED
;
A
#
# COMPACT_ATOMS: atom_id res chain seq x y z
N MET A 1 -17.76 26.15 -68.62
CA MET A 1 -18.94 26.93 -68.18
C MET A 1 -19.04 26.77 -66.67
N LYS A 2 -18.51 27.72 -65.91
CA LYS A 2 -19.24 28.77 -65.16
C LYS A 2 -20.19 28.22 -64.07
N LEU A 3 -19.75 28.44 -62.82
CA LEU A 3 -20.51 28.83 -61.61
C LEU A 3 -21.78 28.06 -61.22
N ILE A 4 -21.78 27.54 -59.99
CA ILE A 4 -22.69 28.00 -58.92
C ILE A 4 -22.00 27.72 -57.56
N VAL A 5 -21.61 28.82 -56.91
CA VAL A 5 -21.36 28.98 -55.48
C VAL A 5 -22.72 29.12 -54.79
N VAL A 6 -22.80 28.91 -53.46
CA VAL A 6 -23.90 29.18 -52.50
C VAL A 6 -24.45 27.84 -51.94
N LEU A 7 -24.46 27.52 -50.65
CA LEU A 7 -24.53 28.32 -49.42
C LEU A 7 -23.97 27.48 -48.25
N PHE A 8 -22.94 27.99 -47.60
CA PHE A 8 -22.51 27.60 -46.25
C PHE A 8 -23.54 28.16 -45.26
N LEU A 9 -24.30 27.31 -44.58
CA LEU A 9 -25.20 27.73 -43.51
C LEU A 9 -25.25 26.72 -42.36
N MET A 10 -25.02 27.27 -41.16
CA MET A 10 -25.30 26.73 -39.82
C MET A 10 -24.45 25.54 -39.36
N ALA A 11 -23.33 25.80 -38.69
CA ALA A 11 -23.23 26.21 -37.29
C ALA A 11 -23.56 25.08 -36.31
N MET A 12 -22.48 24.42 -35.88
CA MET A 12 -22.22 23.96 -34.51
C MET A 12 -23.45 23.53 -33.71
N THR A 13 -23.73 22.24 -33.73
CA THR A 13 -24.22 21.56 -32.52
C THR A 13 -23.02 21.35 -31.60
N PRO A 14 -22.94 21.98 -30.41
CA PRO A 14 -21.93 21.58 -29.44
C PRO A 14 -22.35 20.21 -28.89
N ILE A 15 -21.63 19.16 -29.30
CA ILE A 15 -21.53 17.96 -28.49
C ILE A 15 -20.83 18.42 -27.21
N ALA A 16 -21.59 18.51 -26.12
CA ALA A 16 -21.07 18.83 -24.81
C ALA A 16 -20.16 17.66 -24.36
N ILE A 17 -18.90 17.73 -24.75
CA ILE A 17 -17.82 16.94 -24.16
C ILE A 17 -17.55 17.61 -22.81
N SER A 18 -18.18 17.08 -21.77
CA SER A 18 -17.87 17.41 -20.37
C SER A 18 -16.40 17.07 -20.10
N GLN A 19 -15.52 18.06 -20.25
CA GLN A 19 -14.13 17.98 -19.82
C GLN A 19 -14.06 18.35 -18.34
N ASN A 20 -13.73 17.38 -17.50
CA ASN A 20 -13.30 17.62 -16.13
C ASN A 20 -11.85 18.16 -16.15
N GLU A 21 -11.72 19.45 -15.87
CA GLU A 21 -10.45 20.20 -15.78
C GLU A 21 -9.68 19.84 -14.49
N TRP A 22 -9.30 18.57 -14.33
CA TRP A 22 -8.62 18.05 -13.14
C TRP A 22 -7.12 18.45 -13.04
N TRP A 23 -6.55 19.08 -14.07
CA TRP A 23 -5.12 19.44 -14.12
C TRP A 23 -4.81 20.92 -13.84
N LYS A 24 -5.81 21.79 -13.65
CA LYS A 24 -5.57 23.23 -13.41
C LYS A 24 -5.31 23.63 -11.95
N THR A 25 -5.34 22.70 -11.00
CA THR A 25 -5.10 23.03 -9.59
C THR A 25 -3.71 22.60 -9.15
N GLY A 26 -2.72 23.44 -9.45
CA GLY A 26 -1.37 23.34 -8.94
C GLY A 26 -0.98 24.60 -8.15
N LYS A 27 -0.77 24.39 -6.83
CA LYS A 27 0.03 25.18 -5.85
C LYS A 27 -0.70 26.15 -4.89
N ASN A 28 -0.33 25.97 -3.61
CA ASN A 28 -0.37 26.84 -2.42
C ASN A 28 -1.74 27.14 -1.77
N SER A 29 -2.05 26.64 -0.58
CA SER A 29 -1.54 26.90 0.79
C SER A 29 -2.34 28.00 1.53
N GLU A 30 -2.99 27.56 2.60
CA GLU A 30 -3.46 28.30 3.80
C GLU A 30 -4.76 29.14 3.79
N SER A 31 -5.83 28.45 4.23
CA SER A 31 -6.60 28.73 5.46
C SER A 31 -7.94 29.50 5.42
N LYS A 32 -8.91 28.83 6.06
CA LYS A 32 -10.12 29.28 6.79
C LYS A 32 -11.47 29.44 6.06
N ASN A 33 -12.25 28.36 6.25
CA ASN A 33 -13.51 28.28 7.04
C ASN A 33 -14.87 28.40 6.34
N LYS A 34 -15.72 27.43 6.73
CA LYS A 34 -17.17 27.47 7.04
C LYS A 34 -18.06 26.72 6.02
N THR A 35 -18.41 25.44 6.25
CA THR A 35 -19.67 24.92 6.90
C THR A 35 -20.50 24.25 5.78
N GLU A 36 -21.04 23.02 5.86
CA GLU A 36 -21.82 22.34 6.91
C GLU A 36 -21.69 20.81 6.80
N GLU A 37 -21.48 20.14 7.94
CA GLU A 37 -21.69 18.70 8.14
C GLU A 37 -22.97 18.52 8.98
N ALA A 38 -23.87 17.68 8.48
CA ALA A 38 -25.09 17.26 9.17
C ALA A 38 -24.78 16.22 10.27
N LYS A 39 -25.41 16.44 11.43
CA LYS A 39 -25.29 15.69 12.68
C LYS A 39 -26.19 14.45 12.68
N GLU A 40 -25.68 13.34 13.22
CA GLU A 40 -26.50 12.37 13.95
C GLU A 40 -25.71 11.87 15.18
N LYS A 41 -26.12 12.35 16.36
CA LYS A 41 -25.74 11.83 17.67
C LYS A 41 -27.01 11.73 18.47
N GLU A 42 -27.47 10.50 18.68
CA GLU A 42 -28.56 10.22 19.61
C GLU A 42 -28.03 10.30 21.04
N THR A 43 -28.55 11.28 21.77
CA THR A 43 -28.50 11.39 23.24
C THR A 43 -29.91 11.21 23.74
N ILE A 44 -30.17 10.17 24.54
CA ILE A 44 -31.43 10.02 25.27
C ILE A 44 -31.24 10.57 26.69
N LYS A 45 -32.03 11.59 27.01
CA LYS A 45 -32.19 12.20 28.33
C LYS A 45 -33.21 11.42 29.16
N ALA A 46 -33.01 11.54 30.47
CA ALA A 46 -33.81 11.02 31.57
C ALA A 46 -35.32 11.35 31.51
N VAL A 47 -36.13 10.41 32.02
CA VAL A 47 -37.47 10.67 32.58
C VAL A 47 -37.60 9.87 33.89
N GLU A 48 -37.97 10.62 34.92
CA GLU A 48 -38.26 10.26 36.31
C GLU A 48 -39.61 9.55 36.45
N LYS A 49 -39.71 8.50 37.30
CA LYS A 49 -40.93 8.20 38.06
C LYS A 49 -40.73 7.19 39.22
N VAL A 50 -40.89 7.72 40.44
CA VAL A 50 -41.60 7.25 41.64
C VAL A 50 -42.12 5.78 41.68
N SER A 51 -41.79 5.11 42.81
CA SER A 51 -42.45 4.02 43.58
C SER A 51 -43.89 3.57 43.18
N PRO A 52 -44.34 2.30 43.44
CA PRO A 52 -44.28 1.65 44.76
C PRO A 52 -43.98 0.13 44.82
N GLU A 53 -43.80 -0.31 46.06
CA GLU A 53 -43.75 -1.66 46.65
C GLU A 53 -44.52 -2.77 45.93
N ILE A 54 -43.95 -3.98 45.91
CA ILE A 54 -44.60 -5.25 46.34
C ILE A 54 -43.50 -6.26 46.73
N SER A 55 -43.61 -6.79 47.95
CA SER A 55 -42.84 -7.87 48.57
C SER A 55 -43.00 -9.24 47.87
N PRO A 56 -42.12 -10.22 48.15
CA PRO A 56 -42.49 -11.17 49.21
C PRO A 56 -41.33 -11.53 50.17
N LYS A 57 -41.71 -11.72 51.43
CA LYS A 57 -40.95 -12.40 52.50
C LYS A 57 -40.83 -13.91 52.20
N VAL A 58 -39.77 -14.51 52.76
CA VAL A 58 -39.60 -15.89 53.34
C VAL A 58 -38.11 -16.25 53.12
N SER A 59 -37.23 -16.03 54.11
CA SER A 59 -36.75 -17.01 55.13
C SER A 59 -35.79 -18.06 54.49
N ASP A 60 -34.60 -18.42 54.98
CA ASP A 60 -34.08 -18.63 56.34
C ASP A 60 -32.53 -18.40 56.42
N ASP A 61 -32.08 -18.19 57.66
CA ASP A 61 -30.76 -18.21 58.28
C ASP A 61 -29.58 -18.94 57.58
N VAL A 62 -28.37 -18.33 57.58
CA VAL A 62 -27.07 -18.90 58.02
C VAL A 62 -26.02 -17.78 58.11
N TRP A 63 -25.34 -17.68 59.27
CA TRP A 63 -24.15 -16.85 59.48
C TRP A 63 -22.89 -17.57 59.00
N ILE A 64 -22.16 -16.97 58.05
CA ILE A 64 -20.74 -17.25 57.83
C ILE A 64 -20.02 -15.90 57.84
N ASN A 65 -19.46 -15.56 59.00
CA ASN A 65 -18.51 -14.46 59.14
C ASN A 65 -17.14 -14.94 58.67
N ASP A 66 -16.93 -15.05 57.35
CA ASP A 66 -15.57 -15.18 56.83
C ASP A 66 -15.03 -13.77 56.58
N SER A 67 -14.33 -13.24 57.59
CA SER A 67 -13.69 -11.92 57.52
C SER A 67 -12.39 -12.01 56.72
N ILE A 68 -12.48 -12.41 55.45
CA ILE A 68 -11.43 -12.11 54.49
C ILE A 68 -11.80 -10.77 53.86
N ILE A 69 -11.29 -9.70 54.49
CA ILE A 69 -11.34 -8.36 53.90
C ILE A 69 -10.46 -8.41 52.65
N GLU A 70 -11.08 -8.59 51.49
CA GLU A 70 -10.40 -8.34 50.22
C GLU A 70 -9.79 -6.93 50.30
N PRO A 71 -8.48 -6.73 50.03
CA PRO A 71 -7.91 -5.40 50.03
C PRO A 71 -8.64 -4.55 48.98
N LYS A 72 -9.57 -3.76 49.48
CA LYS A 72 -10.38 -2.81 48.74
C LYS A 72 -9.45 -1.86 48.02
N THR A 73 -9.51 -1.93 46.69
CA THR A 73 -8.97 -0.99 45.71
C THR A 73 -7.44 -1.03 45.51
N ILE A 74 -6.99 -1.86 44.58
CA ILE A 74 -5.72 -1.64 43.86
C ILE A 74 -5.90 -0.33 43.08
N LYS A 75 -5.29 0.76 43.57
CA LYS A 75 -5.26 2.02 42.82
C LYS A 75 -4.26 1.85 41.67
N PRO A 76 -4.67 1.96 40.40
CA PRO A 76 -3.72 1.86 39.29
C PRO A 76 -2.72 3.03 39.39
N GLY A 77 -1.43 2.69 39.41
CA GLY A 77 -0.36 3.66 39.39
C GLY A 77 -0.34 4.45 38.08
N LYS A 78 0.00 5.75 38.15
CA LYS A 78 0.09 6.60 36.96
C LYS A 78 1.45 6.41 36.29
N ILE A 79 1.48 5.73 35.15
CA ILE A 79 2.70 5.49 34.36
C ILE A 79 2.88 6.67 33.39
N ASN A 80 4.04 7.33 33.41
CA ASN A 80 4.38 8.39 32.45
C ASN A 80 5.32 7.82 31.39
N VAL A 81 4.78 7.48 30.22
CA VAL A 81 5.57 6.95 29.10
C VAL A 81 6.07 8.11 28.25
N VAL A 82 7.34 8.48 28.44
CA VAL A 82 8.02 9.49 27.61
C VAL A 82 8.58 8.79 26.37
N LYS A 83 7.88 8.90 25.23
CA LYS A 83 8.39 8.42 23.94
C LYS A 83 9.20 9.53 23.27
N SER A 84 10.31 9.16 22.64
CA SER A 84 11.06 10.07 21.78
C SER A 84 10.37 10.18 20.41
N GLY A 85 10.45 11.35 19.77
CA GLY A 85 9.81 11.56 18.46
C GLY A 85 10.34 10.65 17.34
N SER A 86 11.49 10.00 17.52
CA SER A 86 12.01 8.99 16.60
C SER A 86 11.17 7.71 16.61
N VAL A 87 10.62 7.33 17.76
CA VAL A 87 9.76 6.13 17.89
C VAL A 87 8.46 6.34 17.13
N ASP A 88 7.86 7.52 17.22
CA ASP A 88 6.62 7.82 16.48
C ASP A 88 6.84 7.78 14.96
N LYS A 89 8.01 8.20 14.47
CA LYS A 89 8.39 8.06 13.05
C LYS A 89 8.49 6.60 12.62
N ILE A 90 9.07 5.74 13.46
CA ILE A 90 9.19 4.30 13.18
C ILE A 90 7.80 3.64 13.18
N ILE A 91 6.94 3.98 14.15
CA ILE A 91 5.56 3.49 14.20
C ILE A 91 4.83 3.89 12.93
N LYS A 92 4.94 5.16 12.50
CA LYS A 92 4.33 5.65 11.26
C LYS A 92 4.86 4.91 10.03
N PHE A 93 6.18 4.74 9.91
CA PHE A 93 6.82 4.02 8.80
C PHE A 93 6.35 2.57 8.70
N LYS A 94 6.30 1.86 9.84
CA LYS A 94 5.89 0.45 9.92
C LYS A 94 4.37 0.27 9.78
N SER A 95 3.58 1.27 10.17
CA SER A 95 2.12 1.27 10.03
C SER A 95 1.63 1.58 8.61
N ALA A 96 2.46 2.22 7.78
CA ALA A 96 2.16 2.39 6.37
C ALA A 96 2.27 1.00 5.73
N THR A 97 1.13 0.39 5.38
CA THR A 97 1.10 -0.82 4.57
C THR A 97 1.68 -0.48 3.20
N ILE A 98 2.97 -0.71 3.04
CA ILE A 98 3.65 -0.50 1.76
C ILE A 98 3.27 -1.70 0.89
N PRO A 99 2.48 -1.52 -0.19
CA PRO A 99 2.23 -2.61 -1.12
C PRO A 99 3.57 -3.08 -1.70
N PRO A 100 3.72 -4.37 -2.05
CA PRO A 100 5.00 -4.94 -2.49
C PRO A 100 5.63 -4.20 -3.70
N ASN A 101 4.82 -3.49 -4.47
CA ASN A 101 5.23 -2.70 -5.64
C ASN A 101 5.58 -1.23 -5.31
N MET A 102 5.63 -0.84 -4.04
CA MET A 102 5.95 0.52 -3.58
C MET A 102 6.97 0.50 -2.44
N GLY A 103 7.75 -0.57 -2.33
CA GLY A 103 8.91 -0.64 -1.45
C GLY A 103 9.88 0.51 -1.71
N PRO A 104 10.74 0.88 -0.74
CA PRO A 104 11.81 1.83 -1.00
C PRO A 104 12.62 1.37 -2.21
N LEU A 105 12.80 2.26 -3.19
CA LEU A 105 13.61 1.99 -4.38
C LEU A 105 15.01 2.58 -4.17
N MET A 106 16.01 1.88 -4.68
CA MET A 106 17.41 2.32 -4.69
C MET A 106 17.95 2.25 -6.11
N ASP A 107 18.92 3.10 -6.43
CA ASP A 107 19.63 3.03 -7.71
C ASP A 107 20.52 1.77 -7.72
N GLY A 108 20.44 0.99 -8.80
CA GLY A 108 21.18 -0.25 -8.96
C GLY A 108 21.14 -0.75 -10.39
N PHE A 109 21.29 -2.06 -10.55
CA PHE A 109 21.43 -2.70 -11.86
C PHE A 109 20.46 -3.88 -11.99
N ARG A 110 19.92 -4.05 -13.18
CA ARG A 110 19.14 -5.22 -13.60
C ARG A 110 19.70 -5.78 -14.88
N ILE A 111 19.51 -7.08 -15.10
CA ILE A 111 19.90 -7.73 -16.34
C ILE A 111 18.67 -7.75 -17.24
N GLN A 112 18.73 -7.09 -18.39
CA GLN A 112 17.74 -7.27 -19.45
C GLN A 112 18.11 -8.55 -20.20
N LEU A 113 17.22 -9.53 -20.25
CA LEU A 113 17.46 -10.83 -20.88
C LEU A 113 16.98 -10.89 -22.33
N PHE A 114 15.79 -10.34 -22.58
CA PHE A 114 15.10 -10.46 -23.86
C PHE A 114 14.16 -9.28 -24.08
N PHE A 115 13.90 -8.92 -25.33
CA PHE A 115 12.92 -7.90 -25.67
C PHE A 115 12.22 -8.20 -27.00
N ASP A 116 10.90 -7.99 -27.05
CA ASP A 116 10.09 -8.22 -28.25
C ASP A 116 8.85 -7.30 -28.22
N GLN A 117 8.27 -7.03 -29.38
CA GLN A 117 6.94 -6.40 -29.50
C GLN A 117 5.83 -7.33 -29.02
N ASN A 118 6.01 -8.64 -29.19
CA ASN A 118 5.00 -9.61 -28.81
C ASN A 118 5.17 -10.06 -27.34
N ARG A 119 4.17 -9.73 -26.52
CA ARG A 119 4.12 -10.16 -25.11
C ARG A 119 4.22 -11.68 -24.93
N THR A 120 3.64 -12.47 -25.84
CA THR A 120 3.68 -13.94 -25.73
C THR A 120 5.08 -14.52 -25.90
N ALA A 121 5.95 -13.88 -26.68
CA ALA A 121 7.35 -14.29 -26.81
C ALA A 121 8.11 -14.02 -25.50
N VAL A 122 7.88 -12.85 -24.91
CA VAL A 122 8.46 -12.47 -23.62
C VAL A 122 7.99 -13.38 -22.48
N ASP A 123 6.71 -13.74 -22.44
CA ASP A 123 6.18 -14.65 -21.41
C ASP A 123 6.76 -16.07 -21.53
N LYS A 124 7.06 -16.54 -22.76
CA LYS A 124 7.79 -17.81 -22.97
C LYS A 124 9.23 -17.74 -22.45
N ALA A 125 9.96 -16.67 -22.79
CA ALA A 125 11.31 -16.45 -22.26
C ALA A 125 11.32 -16.29 -20.73
N ARG A 126 10.24 -15.74 -20.16
CA ARG A 126 10.06 -15.68 -18.71
C ARG A 126 9.86 -17.07 -18.10
N ALA A 127 9.10 -17.94 -18.76
CA ALA A 127 8.90 -19.29 -18.28
C ALA A 127 10.21 -20.10 -18.30
N THR A 128 11.07 -19.91 -19.30
CA THR A 128 12.37 -20.60 -19.36
C THR A 128 13.32 -20.13 -18.26
N ILE A 129 13.41 -18.82 -18.00
CA ILE A 129 14.28 -18.33 -16.91
C ILE A 129 13.79 -18.80 -15.53
N LEU A 130 12.48 -18.80 -15.28
CA LEU A 130 11.92 -19.28 -14.00
C LEU A 130 12.19 -20.78 -13.76
N GLN A 131 12.42 -21.57 -14.82
CA GLN A 131 12.82 -22.97 -14.69
C GLN A 131 14.31 -23.13 -14.37
N MET A 132 15.14 -22.16 -14.74
CA MET A 132 16.59 -22.20 -14.56
C MET A 132 17.04 -21.54 -13.24
N ASP A 133 16.44 -20.39 -12.92
CA ASP A 133 16.75 -19.58 -11.75
C ASP A 133 15.45 -19.07 -11.11
N ASP A 134 15.12 -19.62 -9.94
CA ASP A 134 14.01 -19.19 -9.10
C ASP A 134 14.47 -18.27 -7.95
N GLU A 135 15.78 -18.05 -7.80
CA GLU A 135 16.32 -17.19 -6.72
C GLU A 135 16.10 -15.71 -7.06
N SER A 136 16.31 -15.33 -8.32
CA SER A 136 16.24 -13.94 -8.77
C SER A 136 14.82 -13.56 -9.25
N PRO A 137 14.24 -12.44 -8.77
CA PRO A 137 12.95 -11.98 -9.26
C PRO A 137 13.00 -11.54 -10.73
N THR A 138 11.90 -11.77 -11.45
CA THR A 138 11.74 -11.37 -12.87
C THR A 138 10.71 -10.26 -13.03
N TYR A 139 10.98 -9.32 -13.93
CA TYR A 139 10.18 -8.14 -14.20
C TYR A 139 9.92 -7.99 -15.70
N VAL A 140 8.71 -7.56 -16.07
CA VAL A 140 8.38 -7.22 -17.45
C VAL A 140 8.04 -5.74 -17.51
N LYS A 141 8.85 -4.98 -18.25
CA LYS A 141 8.68 -3.53 -18.43
C LYS A 141 8.21 -3.26 -19.84
N TYR A 142 7.09 -2.57 -19.99
CA TYR A 142 6.62 -2.15 -21.30
C TYR A 142 7.15 -0.75 -21.63
N LYS A 143 7.87 -0.63 -22.74
CA LYS A 143 8.28 0.65 -23.31
C LYS A 143 7.98 0.59 -24.80
N ALA A 144 6.89 1.25 -25.17
CA ALA A 144 6.34 1.20 -26.51
C ALA A 144 7.43 1.40 -27.59
N PRO A 145 7.48 0.54 -28.62
CA PRO A 145 6.54 -0.56 -28.92
C PRO A 145 6.86 -1.92 -28.25
N ASN A 146 7.95 -2.03 -27.48
CA ASN A 146 8.51 -3.32 -27.03
C ASN A 146 8.22 -3.63 -25.55
N TYR A 147 8.24 -4.91 -25.22
CA TYR A 147 8.31 -5.46 -23.87
C TYR A 147 9.74 -5.89 -23.56
N PHE A 148 10.22 -5.55 -22.37
CA PHE A 148 11.55 -5.87 -21.89
C PHE A 148 11.44 -6.84 -20.72
N LEU A 149 12.09 -7.99 -20.84
CA LEU A 149 12.25 -8.94 -19.74
C LEU A 149 13.52 -8.59 -18.98
N MET A 150 13.36 -8.25 -17.70
CA MET A 150 14.46 -7.93 -16.79
C MET A 150 14.49 -8.92 -15.64
N GLN A 151 15.68 -9.19 -15.10
CA GLN A 151 15.90 -10.12 -14.00
C GLN A 151 16.84 -9.52 -12.95
N GLY A 152 16.54 -9.85 -11.69
CA GLY A 152 17.37 -9.57 -10.54
C GLY A 152 17.28 -8.13 -10.06
N ASP A 153 17.86 -7.90 -8.90
CA ASP A 153 18.04 -6.60 -8.26
C ASP A 153 19.48 -6.55 -7.72
N TYR A 154 20.42 -6.00 -8.50
CA TYR A 154 21.85 -6.01 -8.17
C TYR A 154 22.33 -4.65 -7.69
N ARG A 155 23.06 -4.63 -6.58
CA ARG A 155 23.61 -3.39 -6.03
C ARG A 155 24.89 -2.94 -6.75
N THR A 156 25.62 -3.87 -7.37
CA THR A 156 26.88 -3.58 -8.07
C THR A 156 26.86 -4.13 -9.49
N GLN A 157 27.50 -3.41 -10.43
CA GLN A 157 27.60 -3.85 -11.81
C GLN A 157 28.36 -5.17 -11.96
N LEU A 158 29.40 -5.39 -11.15
CA LEU A 158 30.20 -6.62 -11.16
C LEU A 158 29.35 -7.86 -10.88
N GLU A 159 28.45 -7.75 -9.90
CA GLU A 159 27.54 -8.83 -9.52
C GLU A 159 26.54 -9.14 -10.64
N ALA A 160 25.98 -8.09 -11.26
CA ALA A 160 25.10 -8.24 -12.42
C ALA A 160 25.82 -8.89 -13.61
N GLU A 161 27.05 -8.49 -13.92
CA GLU A 161 27.84 -9.10 -15.02
C GLU A 161 28.18 -10.57 -14.73
N LYS A 162 28.47 -10.91 -13.47
CA LYS A 162 28.71 -12.31 -13.08
C LYS A 162 27.49 -13.19 -13.38
N THR A 163 26.29 -12.75 -12.99
CA THR A 163 25.06 -13.50 -13.25
C THR A 163 24.72 -13.51 -14.74
N ARG A 164 24.93 -12.39 -15.44
CA ARG A 164 24.77 -12.32 -16.89
C ARG A 164 25.67 -13.32 -17.62
N ALA A 165 26.92 -13.47 -17.20
CA ALA A 165 27.85 -14.42 -17.79
C ALA A 165 27.40 -15.88 -17.62
N ALA A 166 26.65 -16.20 -16.56
CA ALA A 166 26.05 -17.53 -16.39
C ALA A 166 24.84 -17.76 -17.32
N LEU A 167 24.11 -16.69 -17.66
CA LEU A 167 22.89 -16.76 -18.48
C LEU A 167 23.14 -16.56 -19.98
N ILE A 168 24.33 -16.10 -20.37
CA ILE A 168 24.67 -15.75 -21.76
C ILE A 168 24.55 -16.94 -22.72
N SER A 169 24.69 -18.18 -22.23
CA SER A 169 24.55 -19.39 -23.04
C SER A 169 23.13 -19.61 -23.54
N GLU A 170 22.13 -19.22 -22.74
CA GLU A 170 20.71 -19.35 -23.09
C GLU A 170 20.18 -18.05 -23.70
N PHE A 171 20.59 -16.90 -23.14
CA PHE A 171 20.13 -15.58 -23.54
C PHE A 171 21.30 -14.76 -24.09
N PRO A 172 21.63 -14.88 -25.39
CA PRO A 172 22.74 -14.15 -25.99
C PRO A 172 22.51 -12.64 -26.05
N GLU A 173 21.24 -12.21 -26.01
CA GLU A 173 20.83 -10.79 -26.00
C GLU A 173 20.90 -10.15 -24.61
N ALA A 174 21.35 -10.89 -23.58
CA ALA A 174 21.39 -10.38 -22.23
C ALA A 174 22.35 -9.18 -22.12
N ILE A 175 21.95 -8.12 -21.42
CA ILE A 175 22.74 -6.91 -21.14
C ILE A 175 22.47 -6.39 -19.71
N VAL A 176 23.47 -5.75 -19.09
CA VAL A 176 23.30 -5.08 -17.79
C VAL A 176 22.82 -3.65 -18.00
N VAL A 177 21.77 -3.24 -17.29
CA VAL A 177 21.13 -1.92 -17.41
C VAL A 177 20.93 -1.31 -16.03
N GLU A 178 21.20 -0.02 -15.90
CA GLU A 178 20.89 0.76 -14.69
C GLU A 178 19.38 0.94 -14.55
N ASP A 179 18.81 0.54 -13.41
CA ASP A 179 17.40 0.74 -13.10
C ASP A 179 17.21 0.90 -11.58
N LYS A 180 16.02 1.34 -11.19
CA LYS A 180 15.64 1.38 -9.78
C LYS A 180 15.25 -0.01 -9.31
N ILE A 181 15.99 -0.52 -8.34
CA ILE A 181 15.87 -1.86 -7.78
C ILE A 181 15.17 -1.84 -6.43
N TYR A 182 14.59 -2.98 -6.05
CA TYR A 182 14.09 -3.18 -4.71
C TYR A 182 15.22 -3.58 -3.77
N LEU A 183 15.05 -3.27 -2.48
CA LEU A 183 16.00 -3.71 -1.48
C LEU A 183 15.91 -5.23 -1.29
N PRO A 184 17.06 -5.92 -1.13
CA PRO A 184 17.06 -7.34 -0.84
C PRO A 184 16.33 -7.61 0.47
N LYS A 185 15.52 -8.68 0.48
CA LYS A 185 14.84 -9.14 1.70
C LYS A 185 15.87 -9.76 2.62
N ILE A 186 15.85 -9.38 3.89
CA ILE A 186 16.66 -10.03 4.92
C ILE A 186 16.03 -11.40 5.16
N LYS A 187 16.82 -12.47 5.06
CA LYS A 187 16.36 -13.82 5.43
C LYS A 187 16.14 -13.79 6.94
N GLU A 188 14.89 -13.96 7.37
CA GLU A 188 14.58 -14.19 8.78
C GLU A 188 15.05 -15.62 9.10
N GLU A 189 16.20 -15.75 9.76
CA GLU A 189 16.61 -17.04 10.30
C GLU A 189 15.59 -17.42 11.38
N ILE A 190 14.78 -18.43 11.07
CA ILE A 190 13.89 -19.05 12.04
C ILE A 190 14.80 -19.81 12.99
N ILE A 191 15.04 -19.24 14.16
CA ILE A 191 15.71 -19.93 15.25
C ILE A 191 14.67 -20.91 15.80
N GLU A 192 14.75 -22.18 15.38
CA GLU A 192 14.01 -23.25 16.05
C GLU A 192 14.66 -23.47 17.42
N GLU A 193 13.93 -23.15 18.48
CA GLU A 193 14.34 -23.50 19.85
C GLU A 193 14.08 -25.01 20.04
N ASP A 194 15.16 -25.79 20.10
CA ASP A 194 15.17 -27.23 20.42
C ASP A 194 14.77 -27.53 21.87
#